data_AF-A0A0Q5IWH0-F1
#
_entry.id   AF-A0A0Q5IWH0-F1
#
_cell.length_a   1.000
_cell.length_b   1.000
_cell.length_c   1.000
_cell.angle_alpha   90.00
_cell.angle_beta   90.00
_cell.angle_gamma   90.00
#
_symmetry.space_group_name_H-M   'P 1'
#
loop_
_entity.id
_entity.type
_entity.pdbx_description
1 polymer ?
#
loop_
_entity_poly.entity_id
_entity_poly.type
_entity_poly.pdbx_seq_one_letter_code
_entity_poly.pdbx_strand_id
1 'polypeptide(L)'
;MSAQLPPLLQTLGVPLDLFIQALTEQLDKAQAAMTIKARVGKLPLTFAVKDVTLDLRVFVQMLDDDVYLRPAGPGESEASTVRLALTTITKPMIEENAADFRADESEFSLKTALGDQFSDEEQRQLERIGVRTVTQLNELKETAGADVIARLSRMPVNRLQQALLRAAAPRVTRVQASDGDGNSGTRVHLSAPGLRSSRLPLVRAAGIDIPIVSADDGQLVLAPLASQLGCDAQLDFEDGRSACVPLRAGSLGQWSAQT
;
A
#
# COMPACT_ATOMS: atom_id res chain seq x y z
N MET A 1 18.17 35.77 12.59
CA MET A 1 18.23 34.80 13.70
C MET A 1 18.29 33.42 13.08
N SER A 2 19.47 32.80 13.08
CA SER A 2 19.73 31.50 12.46
C SER A 2 18.98 30.42 13.24
N ALA A 3 18.04 29.72 12.61
CA ALA A 3 17.44 28.52 13.20
C ALA A 3 18.56 27.48 13.35
N GLN A 4 19.12 27.37 14.55
CA GLN A 4 20.14 26.37 14.84
C GLN A 4 19.49 24.99 14.72
N LEU A 5 20.03 24.17 13.82
CA LEU A 5 19.64 22.77 13.67
C LEU A 5 19.77 22.05 15.03
N PRO A 6 18.84 21.14 15.38
CA PRO A 6 18.95 20.32 16.58
C PRO A 6 20.34 19.66 16.73
N PRO A 7 20.91 19.55 17.95
CA PRO A 7 22.30 19.10 18.16
C PRO A 7 22.63 17.75 17.52
N LEU A 8 21.69 16.80 17.52
CA LEU A 8 21.85 15.48 16.89
C LEU A 8 22.02 15.56 15.36
N LEU A 9 21.34 16.50 14.70
CA LEU A 9 21.46 16.74 13.26
C LEU A 9 22.75 17.47 12.88
N GLN A 10 23.37 18.18 13.83
CA GLN A 10 24.67 18.82 13.61
C GLN A 10 25.80 17.80 13.54
N THR A 11 25.70 16.68 14.27
CA THR A 11 26.77 15.67 14.36
C THR A 11 26.58 14.53 13.36
N LEU A 12 25.34 14.07 13.14
CA LEU A 12 25.04 12.90 12.27
C LEU A 12 24.56 13.29 10.86
N GLY A 13 24.15 14.55 10.65
CA GLY A 13 23.53 14.96 9.39
C GLY A 13 22.08 14.46 9.25
N VAL A 14 21.52 14.66 8.06
CA VAL A 14 20.16 14.24 7.67
C VAL A 14 20.27 13.02 6.76
N PRO A 15 19.48 11.96 6.98
CA PRO A 15 19.38 10.85 6.03
C PRO A 15 19.03 11.36 4.61
N LEU A 16 19.74 10.86 3.60
CA LEU A 16 19.57 11.32 2.21
C LEU A 16 18.14 11.08 1.71
N ASP A 17 17.54 9.94 2.05
CA ASP A 17 16.17 9.58 1.71
C ASP A 17 15.15 10.57 2.28
N LEU A 18 15.28 10.91 3.56
CA LEU A 18 14.43 11.90 4.22
C LEU A 18 14.57 13.28 3.57
N PHE A 19 15.79 13.66 3.19
CA PHE A 19 16.04 14.92 2.50
C PHE A 19 15.37 14.97 1.13
N ILE A 20 15.50 13.93 0.32
CA ILE A 20 14.88 13.83 -1.01
C ILE A 20 13.34 13.81 -0.91
N GLN A 21 12.80 13.09 0.08
CA GLN A 21 11.36 13.05 0.32
C GLN A 21 10.83 14.45 0.69
N ALA A 22 11.46 15.11 1.65
CA ALA A 22 11.05 16.46 2.06
C ALA A 22 11.12 17.44 0.89
N LEU A 23 12.15 17.34 0.04
CA LEU A 23 12.29 18.18 -1.15
C LEU A 23 11.15 17.95 -2.15
N THR A 24 10.81 16.70 -2.42
CA THR A 24 9.70 16.33 -3.32
C THR A 24 8.37 16.85 -2.78
N GLU A 25 8.07 16.64 -1.50
CA GLU A 25 6.83 17.12 -0.87
C GLU A 25 6.68 18.65 -0.94
N GLN A 26 7.78 19.39 -0.79
CA GLN A 26 7.76 20.86 -0.92
C GLN A 26 7.49 21.30 -2.36
N LEU A 27 8.05 20.59 -3.35
CA LEU A 27 7.81 20.86 -4.76
C LEU A 27 6.35 20.57 -5.15
N ASP A 28 5.77 19.47 -4.66
CA ASP A 28 4.37 19.13 -4.91
C ASP A 28 3.42 20.18 -4.31
N LYS A 29 3.69 20.62 -3.07
CA LYS A 29 2.93 21.71 -2.42
C LYS A 29 3.02 23.00 -3.22
N ALA A 30 4.21 23.33 -3.73
CA ALA A 30 4.41 24.51 -4.57
C ALA A 30 3.61 24.40 -5.89
N GLN A 31 3.62 23.24 -6.55
CA GLN A 31 2.84 23.00 -7.77
C GLN A 31 1.32 23.07 -7.52
N ALA A 32 0.84 22.49 -6.42
CA ALA A 32 -0.57 22.55 -6.03
C ALA A 32 -1.02 24.00 -5.78
N ALA A 33 -0.22 24.78 -5.05
CA ALA A 33 -0.49 26.19 -4.80
C ALA A 33 -0.50 27.03 -6.09
N MET A 34 0.40 26.76 -7.04
CA MET A 34 0.42 27.40 -8.35
C MET A 34 -0.82 27.05 -9.17
N THR A 35 -1.23 25.78 -9.17
CA THR A 35 -2.44 25.31 -9.87
C THR A 35 -3.71 25.98 -9.34
N ILE A 36 -3.82 26.12 -8.02
CA ILE A 36 -4.96 26.83 -7.38
C ILE A 36 -4.94 28.32 -7.76
N LYS A 37 -3.77 28.98 -7.72
CA LYS A 37 -3.65 30.39 -8.16
C LYS A 37 -4.02 30.57 -9.64
N ALA A 38 -3.65 29.62 -10.49
CA ALA A 38 -3.97 29.61 -11.91
C ALA A 38 -5.48 29.46 -12.18
N ARG A 39 -6.14 28.51 -11.51
CA ARG A 39 -7.54 28.13 -11.77
C ARG A 39 -8.57 28.98 -11.01
N VAL A 40 -8.30 29.28 -9.75
CA VAL A 40 -9.29 29.90 -8.84
C VAL A 40 -9.10 31.41 -8.71
N GLY A 41 -7.85 31.89 -8.78
CA GLY A 41 -7.53 33.29 -8.49
C GLY A 41 -7.50 34.25 -9.68
N LYS A 42 -7.38 33.77 -10.94
CA LYS A 42 -6.94 34.58 -12.10
C LYS A 42 -5.74 35.50 -11.77
N LEU A 43 -4.94 35.10 -10.78
CA LEU A 43 -3.79 35.87 -10.33
C LEU A 43 -2.65 35.63 -11.32
N PRO A 44 -1.96 36.68 -11.79
CA PRO A 44 -0.87 36.51 -12.75
C PRO A 44 0.21 35.60 -12.15
N LEU A 45 0.44 34.45 -12.79
CA LEU A 45 1.58 33.59 -12.52
C LEU A 45 2.81 34.27 -13.12
N THR A 46 3.53 35.03 -12.30
CA THR A 46 4.73 35.75 -12.74
C THR A 46 5.96 34.84 -12.92
N PHE A 47 5.86 33.55 -12.60
CA PHE A 47 6.97 32.60 -12.70
C PHE A 47 6.49 31.21 -13.15
N ALA A 48 7.23 30.61 -14.09
CA ALA A 48 7.13 29.20 -14.44
C ALA A 48 8.45 28.52 -14.02
N VAL A 49 8.39 27.58 -13.07
CA VAL A 49 9.56 26.81 -12.66
C VAL A 49 9.73 25.67 -13.66
N LYS A 50 10.75 25.74 -14.51
CA LYS A 50 11.05 24.71 -15.52
C LYS A 50 12.01 23.65 -14.97
N ASP A 51 13.09 24.10 -14.32
CA ASP A 51 14.15 23.25 -13.79
C ASP A 51 14.61 23.81 -12.45
N VAL A 52 14.87 22.93 -11.48
CA VAL A 52 15.45 23.30 -10.18
C VAL A 52 16.82 22.63 -10.07
N THR A 53 17.86 23.44 -9.95
CA THR A 53 19.22 22.99 -9.67
C THR A 53 19.63 23.47 -8.29
N LEU A 54 20.14 22.55 -7.47
CA LEU A 54 20.57 22.83 -6.11
C LEU A 54 21.98 22.26 -5.91
N ASP A 55 22.93 23.15 -5.68
CA ASP A 55 24.32 22.79 -5.38
C ASP A 55 24.54 22.91 -3.86
N LEU A 56 24.68 21.78 -3.20
CA LEU A 56 24.83 21.69 -1.74
C LEU A 56 26.27 21.35 -1.37
N ARG A 57 26.86 22.11 -0.44
CA ARG A 57 28.14 21.76 0.18
C ARG A 57 27.89 20.94 1.43
N VAL A 58 28.17 19.64 1.35
CA VAL A 58 27.83 18.66 2.37
C VAL A 58 28.96 17.64 2.56
N PHE A 59 29.04 17.08 3.76
CA PHE A 59 29.79 15.87 4.02
C PHE A 59 28.85 14.67 3.84
N VAL A 60 29.26 13.74 2.99
CA VAL A 60 28.54 12.48 2.80
C VAL A 60 29.18 11.45 3.71
N GLN A 61 28.37 10.84 4.57
CA GLN A 61 28.80 9.76 5.46
C GLN A 61 27.96 8.53 5.18
N MET A 62 28.60 7.36 5.18
CA MET A 62 27.92 6.07 5.16
C MET A 62 27.94 5.52 6.58
N LEU A 63 26.78 5.18 7.13
CA LEU A 63 26.67 4.46 8.38
C LEU A 63 25.83 3.21 8.12
N ASP A 64 26.43 2.05 8.37
CA ASP A 64 25.90 0.75 7.92
C ASP A 64 25.59 0.76 6.42
N ASP A 65 24.31 0.74 6.04
CA ASP A 65 23.83 0.79 4.66
C ASP A 65 23.17 2.13 4.28
N ASP A 66 23.17 3.12 5.18
CA ASP A 66 22.44 4.38 5.02
C ASP A 66 23.37 5.58 4.76
N VAL A 67 22.96 6.43 3.81
CA VAL A 67 23.70 7.64 3.41
C VAL A 67 23.19 8.82 4.22
N TYR A 68 24.10 9.51 4.89
CA TYR A 68 23.83 10.74 5.65
C TYR A 68 24.50 11.95 4.99
N LEU A 69 23.76 13.05 4.95
CA LEU A 69 24.25 14.35 4.50
C LEU A 69 24.36 15.32 5.66
N ARG A 70 25.59 15.73 6.00
CA ARG A 70 25.82 16.82 6.96
C ARG A 70 26.15 18.12 6.20
N PRO A 71 25.42 19.22 6.44
CA PRO A 71 25.79 20.52 5.87
C PRO A 71 27.19 20.96 6.32
N ALA A 72 27.96 21.53 5.40
CA ALA A 72 29.25 22.12 5.73
C ALA A 72 29.06 23.38 6.60
N GLY A 73 29.80 23.43 7.71
CA GLY A 73 29.88 24.60 8.59
C GLY A 73 30.83 25.68 8.07
N PRO A 74 30.80 26.89 8.66
CA PRO A 74 31.73 27.96 8.31
C PRO A 74 33.19 27.53 8.51
N GLY A 75 34.03 27.65 7.48
CA GLY A 75 35.46 27.30 7.53
C GLY A 75 35.79 25.85 7.18
N GLU A 76 34.80 24.99 6.94
CA GLU A 76 35.03 23.60 6.51
C GLU A 76 35.32 23.54 5.00
N SER A 77 36.57 23.23 4.66
CA SER A 77 37.09 23.29 3.27
C SER A 77 36.88 21.99 2.49
N GLU A 78 36.79 20.86 3.18
CA GLU A 78 36.79 19.51 2.61
C GLU A 78 35.38 18.98 2.27
N ALA A 79 34.36 19.84 2.33
CA ALA A 79 33.00 19.44 2.02
C ALA A 79 32.85 19.07 0.53
N SER A 80 32.13 17.98 0.27
CA SER A 80 31.75 17.57 -1.08
C SER A 80 30.64 18.48 -1.62
N THR A 81 30.62 18.68 -2.94
CA THR A 81 29.50 19.36 -3.61
C THR A 81 28.56 18.32 -4.19
N VAL A 82 27.34 18.25 -3.65
CA VAL A 82 26.26 17.44 -4.20
C VAL A 82 25.39 18.33 -5.08
N ARG A 83 25.37 18.04 -6.37
CA ARG A 83 24.51 18.73 -7.35
C ARG A 83 23.25 17.89 -7.58
N LEU A 84 22.11 18.46 -7.25
CA LEU A 84 20.79 17.87 -7.51
C LEU A 84 20.15 18.63 -8.67
N ALA A 85 19.84 17.90 -9.75
CA ALA A 85 19.08 18.41 -10.88
C ALA A 85 17.73 17.69 -10.89
N LEU A 86 16.67 18.42 -10.56
CA LEU A 86 15.31 17.89 -10.57
C LEU A 86 14.65 18.32 -11.88
N THR A 87 14.39 17.36 -12.75
CA THR A 87 13.66 17.58 -14.00
C THR A 87 12.15 17.52 -13.73
N THR A 88 11.38 18.35 -14.42
CA THR A 88 9.92 18.32 -14.33
C THR A 88 9.38 16.94 -14.74
N ILE A 89 8.68 16.26 -13.83
CA ILE A 89 7.94 15.03 -14.18
C ILE A 89 6.66 15.49 -14.90
N THR A 90 6.59 15.22 -16.20
CA THR A 90 5.44 15.58 -17.03
C THR A 90 4.33 14.53 -16.88
N LYS A 91 3.06 14.92 -17.09
CA LYS A 91 1.88 14.03 -17.03
C LYS A 91 2.07 12.70 -17.80
N PRO A 92 2.69 12.68 -19.01
CA PRO A 92 2.99 11.43 -19.72
C PRO A 92 3.98 10.52 -18.97
N MET A 93 5.01 11.08 -18.31
CA MET A 93 5.97 10.28 -17.54
C MET A 93 5.34 9.68 -16.28
N ILE A 94 4.35 10.35 -15.69
CA ILE A 94 3.54 9.80 -14.59
C ILE A 94 2.65 8.70 -15.13
N GLU A 95 1.93 8.91 -16.24
CA GLU A 95 1.04 7.90 -16.82
C GLU A 95 1.78 6.66 -17.35
N GLU A 96 3.04 6.82 -17.79
CA GLU A 96 3.90 5.73 -18.27
C GLU A 96 4.57 4.92 -17.14
N ASN A 97 4.75 5.52 -15.95
CA ASN A 97 5.38 4.86 -14.78
C ASN A 97 4.43 4.60 -13.61
N ALA A 98 3.23 5.17 -13.62
CA ALA A 98 2.16 4.84 -12.70
C ALA A 98 1.53 3.53 -13.15
N ALA A 99 2.15 2.41 -12.74
CA ALA A 99 1.37 1.20 -12.55
C ALA A 99 0.26 1.55 -11.53
N ASP A 100 -0.94 1.80 -12.08
CA ASP A 100 -2.23 1.93 -11.41
C ASP A 100 -2.19 2.50 -9.99
N PHE A 101 -1.82 3.77 -9.86
CA PHE A 101 -2.04 4.55 -8.64
C PHE A 101 -3.54 4.91 -8.52
N ARG A 102 -4.39 3.89 -8.32
CA ARG A 102 -5.75 4.10 -7.83
C ARG A 102 -5.66 4.37 -6.34
N ALA A 103 -5.80 5.64 -5.99
CA ALA A 103 -6.27 6.04 -4.66
C ALA A 103 -7.73 5.61 -4.51
N ASP A 104 -8.00 4.30 -4.59
CA ASP A 104 -9.17 3.78 -3.92
C ASP A 104 -8.84 3.88 -2.44
N GLU A 105 -9.67 4.61 -1.70
CA GLU A 105 -9.91 4.30 -0.29
C GLU A 105 -10.38 2.84 -0.26
N SER A 106 -9.44 1.90 -0.38
CA SER A 106 -9.74 0.50 -0.18
C SER A 106 -10.22 0.44 1.27
N GLU A 107 -11.49 0.09 1.48
CA GLU A 107 -12.13 -0.05 2.81
C GLU A 107 -11.30 -0.93 3.78
N PHE A 108 -10.31 -1.64 3.26
CA PHE A 108 -9.40 -2.52 3.97
C PHE A 108 -7.95 -2.03 3.92
N SER A 109 -7.61 -1.14 4.87
CA SER A 109 -6.22 -0.72 5.10
C SER A 109 -5.31 -1.89 5.47
N LEU A 110 -4.01 -1.76 5.18
CA LEU A 110 -2.98 -2.74 5.58
C LEU A 110 -3.05 -3.04 7.09
N LYS A 111 -3.33 -2.01 7.90
CA LYS A 111 -3.40 -2.06 9.36
C LYS A 111 -4.47 -3.04 9.85
N THR A 112 -5.67 -2.98 9.27
CA THR A 112 -6.78 -3.88 9.64
C THR A 112 -6.49 -5.34 9.28
N ALA A 113 -5.72 -5.56 8.21
CA ALA A 113 -5.42 -6.90 7.70
C ALA A 113 -4.26 -7.60 8.40
N LEU A 114 -3.23 -6.86 8.80
CA LEU A 114 -2.04 -7.42 9.43
C LEU A 114 -2.26 -7.67 10.94
N GLY A 115 -3.18 -6.92 11.56
CA GLY A 115 -3.56 -7.03 12.97
C GLY A 115 -2.46 -6.56 13.93
N ASP A 116 -2.74 -6.64 15.24
CA ASP A 116 -1.87 -6.09 16.31
C ASP A 116 -0.51 -6.79 16.48
N GLN A 117 -0.25 -7.86 15.72
CA GLN A 117 1.03 -8.59 15.76
C GLN A 117 2.10 -7.95 14.85
N PHE A 118 1.71 -6.96 14.06
CA PHE A 118 2.60 -6.15 13.25
C PHE A 118 2.81 -4.81 13.94
N SER A 119 4.07 -4.42 14.11
CA SER A 119 4.43 -3.14 14.67
C SER A 119 4.13 -2.00 13.69
N ASP A 120 3.85 -0.80 14.22
CA ASP A 120 3.72 0.41 13.42
C ASP A 120 5.00 0.70 12.59
N GLU A 121 6.15 0.18 13.03
CA GLU A 121 7.42 0.30 12.31
C GLU A 121 7.47 -0.58 11.06
N GLU A 122 7.04 -1.84 11.17
CA GLU A 122 6.93 -2.77 10.02
C GLU A 122 5.88 -2.27 9.01
N GLN A 123 4.78 -1.67 9.49
CA GLN A 123 3.81 -1.02 8.62
C GLN A 123 4.46 0.13 7.83
N ARG A 124 5.19 1.03 8.51
CA ARG A 124 5.89 2.13 7.86
C ARG A 124 6.92 1.64 6.85
N GLN A 125 7.59 0.51 7.12
CA GLN A 125 8.52 -0.13 6.18
C GLN A 125 7.85 -0.60 4.88
N LEU A 126 6.63 -1.15 4.96
CA LEU A 126 5.84 -1.51 3.79
C LEU A 126 5.31 -0.26 3.06
N GLU A 127 4.90 0.77 3.78
CA GLU A 127 4.45 2.03 3.18
C GLU A 127 5.59 2.78 2.46
N ARG A 128 6.83 2.68 2.95
CA ARG A 128 8.04 3.25 2.32
C ARG A 128 8.29 2.70 0.92
N ILE A 129 7.96 1.44 0.67
CA ILE A 129 8.09 0.80 -0.64
C ILE A 129 6.83 0.95 -1.51
N GLY A 130 5.88 1.79 -1.08
CA GLY A 130 4.65 2.08 -1.82
C GLY A 130 3.47 1.14 -1.51
N VAL A 131 3.60 0.23 -0.54
CA VAL A 131 2.55 -0.74 -0.20
C VAL A 131 1.69 -0.21 0.94
N ARG A 132 0.46 0.21 0.61
CA ARG A 132 -0.52 0.75 1.57
C ARG A 132 -1.77 -0.10 1.69
N THR A 133 -2.01 -0.96 0.70
CA THR A 133 -3.17 -1.84 0.66
C THR A 133 -2.75 -3.30 0.52
N VAL A 134 -3.66 -4.18 0.93
CA VAL A 134 -3.45 -5.64 0.83
C VAL A 134 -3.35 -6.10 -0.61
N THR A 135 -4.09 -5.45 -1.51
CA THR A 135 -4.06 -5.72 -2.95
C THR A 135 -2.68 -5.41 -3.52
N GLN A 136 -2.14 -4.23 -3.22
CA GLN A 136 -0.79 -3.83 -3.63
C GLN A 136 0.28 -4.80 -3.11
N LEU A 137 0.14 -5.27 -1.87
CA LEU A 137 1.08 -6.25 -1.31
C LEU A 137 1.05 -7.59 -2.08
N ASN A 138 -0.14 -8.05 -2.51
CA ASN A 138 -0.29 -9.28 -3.28
C ASN A 138 0.20 -9.13 -4.73
N GLU A 139 -0.10 -8.01 -5.39
CA GLU A 139 0.40 -7.69 -6.74
C GLU A 139 1.92 -7.61 -6.77
N LEU A 140 2.51 -6.97 -5.75
CA LEU A 140 3.96 -6.83 -5.63
C LEU A 140 4.64 -8.19 -5.37
N LYS A 141 3.97 -9.11 -4.65
CA LYS A 141 4.42 -10.51 -4.52
C LYS A 141 4.43 -11.23 -5.87
N GLU A 142 3.38 -11.08 -6.67
CA GLU A 142 3.28 -11.73 -7.99
C GLU A 142 4.30 -11.18 -8.98
N THR A 143 4.59 -9.88 -8.90
CA THR A 143 5.46 -9.20 -9.86
C THR A 143 6.94 -9.28 -9.48
N ALA A 144 7.28 -9.11 -8.20
CA ALA A 144 8.68 -8.99 -7.73
C ALA A 144 9.17 -10.18 -6.89
N GLY A 145 8.26 -11.01 -6.35
CA GLY A 145 8.60 -12.14 -5.48
C GLY A 145 9.00 -11.71 -4.04
N ALA A 146 8.71 -12.56 -3.05
CA ALA A 146 8.83 -12.22 -1.63
C ALA A 146 10.25 -11.80 -1.18
N ASP A 147 11.30 -12.33 -1.81
CA ASP A 147 12.69 -12.03 -1.45
C ASP A 147 13.11 -10.59 -1.80
N VAL A 148 12.57 -10.05 -2.90
CA VAL A 148 12.84 -8.67 -3.32
C VAL A 148 12.13 -7.69 -2.38
N ILE A 149 10.90 -8.02 -1.99
CA ILE A 149 10.14 -7.23 -1.02
C ILE A 149 10.87 -7.19 0.32
N ALA A 150 11.36 -8.32 0.80
CA ALA A 150 12.09 -8.39 2.07
C ALA A 150 13.36 -7.52 2.06
N ARG A 151 14.07 -7.45 0.92
CA ARG A 151 15.24 -6.56 0.77
C ARG A 151 14.86 -5.09 0.74
N LEU A 152 13.79 -4.74 0.02
CA LEU A 152 13.34 -3.36 -0.11
C LEU A 152 12.68 -2.82 1.16
N SER A 153 11.88 -3.63 1.85
CA SER A 153 11.25 -3.26 3.12
C SER A 153 12.16 -3.45 4.33
N ARG A 154 13.34 -4.09 4.15
CA ARG A 154 14.24 -4.52 5.23
C ARG A 154 13.56 -5.37 6.30
N MET A 155 12.50 -6.11 5.91
CA MET A 155 11.78 -7.02 6.80
C MET A 155 12.30 -8.45 6.70
N PRO A 156 12.29 -9.23 7.80
CA PRO A 156 12.59 -10.66 7.73
C PRO A 156 11.63 -11.39 6.79
N VAL A 157 12.15 -12.27 5.93
CA VAL A 157 11.36 -13.04 4.95
C VAL A 157 10.22 -13.80 5.62
N ASN A 158 10.45 -14.39 6.80
CA ASN A 158 9.41 -15.11 7.55
C ASN A 158 8.26 -14.19 8.00
N ARG A 159 8.56 -12.94 8.38
CA ARG A 159 7.55 -11.94 8.77
C ARG A 159 6.74 -11.50 7.56
N LEU A 160 7.42 -11.27 6.44
CA LEU A 160 6.75 -10.94 5.19
C LEU A 160 5.87 -12.09 4.69
N GLN A 161 6.33 -13.34 4.75
CA GLN A 161 5.53 -14.49 4.37
C GLN A 161 4.27 -14.61 5.25
N GLN A 162 4.36 -14.35 6.55
CA GLN A 162 3.19 -14.29 7.43
C GLN A 162 2.24 -13.15 7.06
N ALA A 163 2.77 -11.96 6.76
CA ALA A 163 1.98 -10.82 6.27
C ALA A 163 1.25 -11.17 4.97
N LEU A 164 1.93 -11.84 4.03
CA LEU A 164 1.38 -12.28 2.74
C LEU A 164 0.30 -13.35 2.91
N LEU A 165 0.48 -14.30 3.82
CA LEU A 165 -0.53 -15.31 4.12
C LEU A 165 -1.81 -14.67 4.68
N ARG A 166 -1.70 -13.70 5.60
CA ARG A 166 -2.85 -12.95 6.11
C ARG A 166 -3.48 -12.03 5.07
N ALA A 167 -2.65 -11.39 4.24
CA ALA A 167 -3.09 -10.61 3.10
C ALA A 167 -3.92 -11.44 2.12
N ALA A 168 -3.57 -12.71 1.94
CA ALA A 168 -4.29 -13.64 1.07
C ALA A 168 -5.58 -14.21 1.66
N ALA A 169 -5.92 -13.92 2.93
CA ALA A 169 -7.14 -14.43 3.55
C ALA A 169 -8.40 -13.89 2.85
N PRO A 170 -9.44 -14.74 2.64
CA PRO A 170 -10.67 -14.33 1.98
C PRO A 170 -11.48 -13.33 2.81
N ARG A 171 -12.20 -12.42 2.14
CA ARG A 171 -12.85 -11.25 2.75
C ARG A 171 -14.18 -10.99 2.10
N VAL A 172 -15.17 -10.55 2.87
CA VAL A 172 -16.45 -10.10 2.32
C VAL A 172 -16.34 -8.62 1.96
N THR A 173 -16.33 -8.34 0.66
CA THR A 173 -16.26 -6.97 0.14
C THR A 173 -17.63 -6.29 0.18
N ARG A 174 -18.70 -7.01 -0.14
CA ARG A 174 -20.04 -6.43 -0.18
C ARG A 174 -21.12 -7.47 0.06
N VAL A 175 -22.18 -7.09 0.78
CA VAL A 175 -23.41 -7.86 0.86
C VAL A 175 -24.51 -7.04 0.18
N GLN A 176 -25.06 -7.56 -0.91
CA GLN A 176 -26.17 -6.94 -1.63
C GLN A 176 -27.45 -7.69 -1.31
N ALA A 177 -28.31 -7.08 -0.49
CA ALA A 177 -29.69 -7.52 -0.37
C ALA A 177 -30.41 -7.20 -1.70
N SER A 178 -31.26 -8.12 -2.16
CA SER A 178 -32.10 -7.84 -3.32
C SER A 178 -33.27 -6.96 -2.87
N ASP A 179 -33.29 -5.73 -3.35
CA ASP A 179 -34.46 -4.87 -3.26
C ASP A 179 -35.44 -5.26 -4.35
N GLY A 180 -36.40 -6.13 -3.99
CA GLY A 180 -37.78 -6.04 -4.46
C GLY A 180 -38.11 -6.20 -5.95
N ASP A 181 -37.25 -6.78 -6.81
CA ASP A 181 -37.67 -7.10 -8.18
C ASP A 181 -37.00 -8.39 -8.72
N GLY A 182 -37.82 -9.40 -9.02
CA GLY A 182 -37.48 -10.57 -9.84
C GLY A 182 -36.32 -11.48 -9.38
N ASN A 183 -36.63 -12.48 -8.55
CA ASN A 183 -35.92 -13.77 -8.40
C ASN A 183 -34.40 -13.78 -8.09
N SER A 184 -33.80 -12.64 -7.74
CA SER A 184 -32.40 -12.60 -7.32
C SER A 184 -32.32 -12.68 -5.80
N GLY A 185 -31.85 -13.80 -5.25
CA GLY A 185 -31.55 -13.89 -3.82
C GLY A 185 -30.43 -12.92 -3.39
N THR A 186 -30.26 -12.72 -2.08
CA THR A 186 -29.13 -11.95 -1.52
C THR A 186 -27.80 -12.44 -2.08
N ARG A 187 -26.93 -11.51 -2.49
CA ARG A 187 -25.60 -11.83 -3.01
C ARG A 187 -24.51 -11.35 -2.07
N VAL A 188 -23.51 -12.19 -1.85
CA VAL A 188 -22.32 -11.84 -1.08
C VAL A 188 -21.12 -11.86 -2.00
N HIS A 189 -20.50 -10.70 -2.17
CA HIS A 189 -19.26 -10.53 -2.89
C HIS A 189 -18.09 -10.72 -1.93
N LEU A 190 -17.14 -11.54 -2.36
CA LEU A 190 -15.96 -11.91 -1.61
C LEU A 190 -14.74 -11.59 -2.45
N SER A 191 -13.67 -11.09 -1.83
CA SER A 191 -12.33 -11.14 -2.38
C SER A 191 -11.56 -12.27 -1.71
N ALA A 192 -11.09 -13.23 -2.50
CA ALA A 192 -10.26 -14.34 -2.07
C ALA A 192 -8.99 -14.37 -2.93
N PRO A 193 -7.93 -13.61 -2.59
CA PRO A 193 -6.72 -13.53 -3.40
C PRO A 193 -5.98 -14.87 -3.61
N GLY A 194 -6.29 -15.89 -2.79
CA GLY A 194 -5.79 -17.26 -2.97
C GLY A 194 -6.59 -18.12 -3.95
N LEU A 195 -7.69 -17.61 -4.50
CA LEU A 195 -8.54 -18.33 -5.45
C LEU A 195 -7.81 -18.51 -6.78
N ARG A 196 -7.67 -19.77 -7.20
CA ARG A 196 -7.14 -20.08 -8.54
C ARG A 196 -8.29 -20.19 -9.53
N SER A 197 -8.15 -19.54 -10.68
CA SER A 197 -9.14 -19.47 -11.76
C SER A 197 -9.51 -20.85 -12.38
N SER A 198 -8.83 -21.93 -11.99
CA SER A 198 -9.07 -23.29 -12.50
C SER A 198 -9.99 -24.16 -11.63
N ARG A 199 -10.29 -23.78 -10.38
CA ARG A 199 -11.16 -24.57 -9.48
C ARG A 199 -12.03 -23.69 -8.60
N LEU A 200 -13.29 -24.06 -8.49
CA LEU A 200 -14.26 -23.40 -7.62
C LEU A 200 -14.14 -23.97 -6.21
N PRO A 201 -14.00 -23.13 -5.16
CA PRO A 201 -13.96 -23.60 -3.79
C PRO A 201 -15.34 -24.12 -3.37
N LEU A 202 -15.37 -25.03 -2.41
CA LEU A 202 -16.62 -25.42 -1.75
C LEU A 202 -16.89 -24.43 -0.62
N VAL A 203 -18.09 -23.83 -0.61
CA VAL A 203 -18.47 -22.86 0.43
C VAL A 203 -19.64 -23.39 1.23
N ARG A 204 -19.50 -23.42 2.55
CA ARG A 204 -20.52 -23.90 3.49
C ARG A 204 -20.78 -22.89 4.59
N ALA A 205 -22.05 -22.60 4.89
CA ALA A 205 -22.43 -21.87 6.10
C ALA A 205 -23.54 -22.62 6.83
N ALA A 206 -23.44 -22.65 8.17
CA ALA A 206 -24.35 -23.41 9.02
C ALA A 206 -24.49 -24.90 8.61
N GLY A 207 -23.41 -25.49 8.09
CA GLY A 207 -23.39 -26.88 7.62
C GLY A 207 -24.08 -27.13 6.27
N ILE A 208 -24.51 -26.08 5.57
CA ILE A 208 -25.21 -26.16 4.28
C ILE A 208 -24.36 -25.50 3.19
N ASP A 209 -24.29 -26.14 2.02
CA ASP A 209 -23.57 -25.61 0.85
C ASP A 209 -24.19 -24.30 0.36
N ILE A 210 -23.34 -23.34 0.03
CA ILE A 210 -23.72 -22.05 -0.54
C ILE A 210 -23.41 -22.06 -2.04
N PRO A 211 -24.40 -21.81 -2.91
CA PRO A 211 -24.15 -21.70 -4.34
C PRO A 211 -23.19 -20.56 -4.68
N ILE A 212 -22.17 -20.88 -5.50
CA ILE A 212 -21.31 -19.88 -6.14
C ILE A 212 -21.96 -19.46 -7.46
N VAL A 213 -22.22 -18.17 -7.59
CA VAL A 213 -22.83 -17.58 -8.79
C VAL A 213 -21.77 -17.18 -9.81
N SER A 214 -20.63 -16.67 -9.36
CA SER A 214 -19.48 -16.39 -10.22
C SER A 214 -18.17 -16.47 -9.42
N ALA A 215 -17.08 -16.75 -10.12
CA ALA A 215 -15.73 -16.83 -9.58
C ALA A 215 -14.73 -16.35 -10.63
N ASP A 216 -14.12 -15.19 -10.41
CA ASP A 216 -13.23 -14.53 -11.35
C ASP A 216 -12.02 -14.01 -10.60
N ASP A 217 -10.80 -14.32 -11.05
CA ASP A 217 -9.49 -13.87 -10.51
C ASP A 217 -9.52 -13.21 -9.12
N GLY A 218 -9.61 -14.04 -8.08
CA GLY A 218 -9.57 -13.57 -6.70
C GLY A 218 -10.88 -12.95 -6.18
N GLN A 219 -11.99 -13.08 -6.90
CA GLN A 219 -13.33 -12.65 -6.52
C GLN A 219 -14.33 -13.80 -6.61
N LEU A 220 -15.26 -13.86 -5.67
CA LEU A 220 -16.34 -14.85 -5.63
C LEU A 220 -17.65 -14.14 -5.33
N VAL A 221 -18.73 -14.57 -5.98
CA VAL A 221 -20.09 -14.14 -5.68
C VAL A 221 -20.88 -15.34 -5.19
N LEU A 222 -21.35 -15.27 -3.96
CA LEU A 222 -22.19 -16.28 -3.34
C LEU A 222 -23.66 -15.88 -3.38
N ALA A 223 -24.55 -16.88 -3.39
CA ALA A 223 -25.99 -16.71 -3.17
C ALA A 223 -26.44 -17.43 -1.88
N PRO A 224 -26.11 -16.91 -0.69
CA PRO A 224 -26.55 -17.50 0.56
C PRO A 224 -28.05 -17.35 0.80
N LEU A 225 -28.61 -18.29 1.55
CA LEU A 225 -29.96 -18.19 2.10
C LEU A 225 -30.01 -17.09 3.18
N ALA A 226 -31.19 -16.53 3.40
CA ALA A 226 -31.39 -15.52 4.45
C ALA A 226 -30.95 -16.01 5.84
N SER A 227 -31.13 -17.30 6.13
CA SER A 227 -30.70 -17.95 7.38
C SER A 227 -29.18 -18.11 7.53
N GLN A 228 -28.42 -17.99 6.44
CA GLN A 228 -26.95 -18.12 6.43
C GLN A 228 -26.25 -16.76 6.59
N LEU A 229 -26.96 -15.65 6.41
CA LEU A 229 -26.39 -14.32 6.58
C LEU A 229 -26.00 -14.09 8.04
N GLY A 230 -24.78 -13.57 8.24
CA GLY A 230 -24.24 -13.33 9.57
C GLY A 230 -23.67 -14.56 10.28
N CYS A 231 -23.75 -15.75 9.68
CA CYS A 231 -23.00 -16.95 10.08
C CYS A 231 -21.58 -16.93 9.51
N ASP A 232 -20.73 -17.79 10.07
CA ASP A 232 -19.40 -18.05 9.52
C ASP A 232 -19.51 -19.04 8.35
N ALA A 233 -18.99 -18.63 7.19
CA ALA A 233 -18.83 -19.46 6.02
C ALA A 233 -17.44 -20.08 6.01
N GLN A 234 -17.38 -21.40 5.85
CA GLN A 234 -16.17 -22.15 5.59
C GLN A 234 -15.95 -22.24 4.08
N LEU A 235 -14.83 -21.72 3.61
CA LEU A 235 -14.35 -21.84 2.25
C LEU A 235 -13.28 -22.92 2.24
N ASP A 236 -13.50 -23.97 1.47
CA ASP A 236 -12.53 -25.03 1.20
C ASP A 236 -12.00 -24.85 -0.23
N PHE A 237 -10.71 -24.63 -0.35
CA PHE A 237 -10.05 -24.40 -1.64
C PHE A 237 -9.56 -25.70 -2.31
N GLU A 238 -9.86 -26.87 -1.73
CA GLU A 238 -9.48 -28.21 -2.20
C GLU A 238 -7.96 -28.45 -2.34
N ASP A 239 -7.13 -27.54 -1.83
CA ASP A 239 -5.67 -27.63 -1.79
C ASP A 239 -5.17 -27.91 -0.35
N GLY A 240 -6.07 -28.36 0.52
CA GLY A 240 -5.84 -28.53 1.96
C GLY A 240 -5.92 -27.23 2.75
N ARG A 241 -6.19 -26.09 2.11
CA ARG A 241 -6.42 -24.81 2.80
C ARG A 241 -7.91 -24.57 2.94
N SER A 242 -8.29 -24.23 4.16
CA SER A 242 -9.64 -23.78 4.46
C SER A 242 -9.57 -22.42 5.15
N ALA A 243 -10.59 -21.60 4.95
CA ALA A 243 -10.73 -20.33 5.63
C ALA A 243 -12.15 -20.13 6.12
N CYS A 244 -12.30 -19.54 7.30
CA CYS A 244 -13.60 -19.15 7.84
C CYS A 244 -13.77 -17.65 7.68
N VAL A 245 -14.88 -17.21 7.06
CA VAL A 245 -15.22 -15.80 6.91
C VAL A 245 -16.65 -15.53 7.38
N PRO A 246 -16.89 -14.53 8.23
CA PRO A 246 -18.25 -14.12 8.58
C PRO A 246 -18.94 -13.54 7.34
N LEU A 247 -20.16 -13.99 7.02
CA LEU A 247 -20.95 -13.45 5.90
C LEU A 247 -21.60 -12.10 6.27
N ARG A 248 -20.76 -11.10 6.58
CA ARG A 248 -21.14 -9.72 6.88
C ARG A 248 -20.22 -8.77 6.13
N ALA A 249 -20.75 -7.67 5.62
CA ALA A 249 -19.94 -6.65 4.93
C ALA A 249 -18.78 -6.18 5.82
N GLY A 250 -17.58 -6.03 5.23
CA GLY A 250 -16.40 -5.59 5.99
C GLY A 250 -15.67 -6.70 6.74
N SER A 251 -16.11 -7.97 6.65
CA SER A 251 -15.53 -9.04 7.44
C SER A 251 -14.27 -9.64 6.81
N LEU A 252 -13.25 -9.83 7.64
CA LEU A 252 -11.99 -10.47 7.27
C LEU A 252 -12.01 -11.94 7.71
N GLY A 253 -11.72 -12.84 6.78
CA GLY A 253 -11.64 -14.26 7.05
C GLY A 253 -10.32 -14.65 7.69
N GLN A 254 -10.31 -15.81 8.34
CA GLN A 254 -9.15 -16.40 8.96
C GLN A 254 -8.86 -17.75 8.32
N TRP A 255 -7.59 -18.00 7.97
CA TRP A 255 -7.16 -19.32 7.54
C TRP A 255 -7.28 -20.30 8.70
N SER A 256 -7.99 -21.40 8.49
CA SER A 256 -7.96 -22.55 9.38
C SER A 256 -6.84 -23.48 8.92
N ALA A 257 -5.88 -23.73 9.82
CA ALA A 257 -4.95 -24.83 9.65
C ALA A 257 -5.72 -26.14 9.85
N GLN A 258 -5.85 -26.96 8.81
CA GLN A 258 -6.21 -28.36 9.02
C GLN A 258 -5.05 -29.02 9.78
N THR A 259 -5.40 -29.69 10.87
CA THR A 259 -4.49 -30.54 11.65
C THR A 259 -4.25 -31.84 10.91
#